data_AF-A0A8S3T4Y6-F1
#
_entry.id   AF-A0A8S3T4Y6-F1
#
_cell.length_a   1.000
_cell.length_b   1.000
_cell.length_c   1.000
_cell.angle_alpha   90.00
_cell.angle_beta   90.00
_cell.angle_gamma   90.00
#
_symmetry.space_group_name_H-M   'P 1'
#
loop_
_entity.id
_entity.type
_entity.pdbx_description
1 polymer ?
#
loop_
_entity_poly.entity_id
_entity_poly.type
_entity_poly.pdbx_seq_one_letter_code
_entity_poly.pdbx_strand_id
1 'polypeptide(L)'
;MFCKSCDGLVCPLCISQTHNGHDLVPIGEGYEIKIEKLKMGQMKVRTNIDELQKRKAEMKDVDSNELSKFENTMKRIKIQNVLLKKEVDQHTEKLETELTKKWEEIHMYTEKGQTEANLLIGSLESKNLKVDDIIQSMDAKKFFVDGVGLVKAMDEADTPPCTKFDSIPIFFPGQITAYNVGSLEKASTKDEIKIIKKLHTQIADVFYMAMADGSGEELWITDQKQLEVGFWLAVALCPVEPQLKQCKTHALLYLNFD
;
A
#
# COMPACT_ATOMS: atom_id res chain seq x y z
N MET A 1 44.22 -56.42 47.46
CA MET A 1 44.68 -55.02 47.60
C MET A 1 43.79 -54.14 46.75
N PHE A 2 43.75 -52.83 47.01
CA PHE A 2 43.12 -51.85 46.12
C PHE A 2 44.22 -51.06 45.41
N CYS A 3 44.11 -50.93 44.09
CA CYS A 3 45.05 -50.18 43.27
C CYS A 3 44.50 -48.77 43.03
N LYS A 4 45.13 -47.72 43.60
CA LYS A 4 44.65 -46.34 43.45
C LYS A 4 44.72 -45.84 42.01
N SER A 5 45.76 -46.24 41.27
CA SER A 5 45.95 -45.86 39.87
C SER A 5 44.90 -46.46 38.93
N CYS A 6 44.36 -47.63 39.28
CA CYS A 6 43.36 -48.33 38.47
C CYS A 6 41.95 -48.27 39.08
N ASP A 7 41.81 -47.63 40.23
CA ASP A 7 40.56 -47.45 40.98
C ASP A 7 39.76 -48.76 41.20
N GLY A 8 40.47 -49.86 41.49
CA GLY A 8 39.90 -51.21 41.53
C GLY A 8 40.62 -52.21 42.43
N LEU A 9 39.94 -53.32 42.74
CA LEU A 9 40.49 -54.43 43.53
C LEU A 9 41.41 -55.30 42.68
N VAL A 10 42.56 -55.66 43.22
CA VAL A 10 43.57 -56.50 42.56
C VAL A 10 43.96 -57.68 43.43
N CYS A 11 44.09 -58.85 42.79
CA CYS A 11 44.61 -60.06 43.41
C CYS A 11 46.15 -60.09 43.36
N PRO A 12 46.82 -60.93 44.17
CA PRO A 12 48.28 -61.01 44.21
C PRO A 12 48.95 -61.32 42.85
N LEU A 13 48.30 -62.13 42.01
CA LEU A 13 48.81 -62.46 40.67
C LEU A 13 48.80 -61.24 39.74
N CYS A 14 47.75 -60.42 39.78
CA CYS A 14 47.68 -59.21 38.96
C CYS A 14 48.69 -58.15 39.40
N ILE A 15 49.06 -58.13 40.69
CA ILE A 15 50.06 -57.18 41.21
C ILE A 15 51.42 -57.37 40.52
N SER A 16 51.87 -58.61 40.36
CA SER A 16 53.18 -58.88 39.76
C SER A 16 53.21 -58.76 38.23
N GLN A 17 52.06 -58.92 37.56
CA GLN A 17 51.98 -58.90 36.10
C GLN A 17 51.64 -57.51 35.54
N THR A 18 50.57 -56.89 36.04
CA THR A 18 49.92 -55.73 35.37
C THR A 18 49.81 -54.50 36.26
N HIS A 19 49.99 -54.63 37.57
CA HIS A 19 49.96 -53.50 38.51
C HIS A 19 51.31 -53.28 39.22
N ASN A 20 52.40 -53.75 38.62
CA ASN A 20 53.75 -53.54 39.16
C ASN A 20 54.09 -52.05 39.16
N GLY A 21 54.51 -51.51 40.30
CA GLY A 21 54.79 -50.09 40.48
C GLY A 21 53.55 -49.19 40.67
N HIS A 22 52.34 -49.74 40.68
CA HIS A 22 51.15 -48.96 41.05
C HIS A 22 51.04 -48.78 42.58
N ASP A 23 50.36 -47.71 43.01
CA ASP A 23 50.09 -47.47 44.42
C ASP A 23 48.98 -48.42 44.91
N LEU A 24 49.38 -49.36 45.77
CA LEU A 24 48.53 -50.42 46.30
C LEU A 24 48.30 -50.22 47.80
N VAL A 25 47.03 -50.17 48.19
CA VAL A 25 46.64 -50.00 49.59
C VAL A 25 45.74 -51.14 50.08
N PRO A 26 45.61 -51.31 51.41
CA PRO A 26 44.64 -52.24 51.98
C PRO A 26 43.23 -51.95 51.47
N ILE A 27 42.41 -53.00 51.40
CA ILE A 27 41.03 -52.89 50.88
C ILE A 27 40.20 -51.91 51.72
N GLY A 28 40.42 -51.83 53.03
CA GLY A 28 39.75 -50.88 53.92
C GLY A 28 40.00 -49.41 53.52
N GLU A 29 41.26 -49.04 53.26
CA GLU A 29 41.61 -47.69 52.79
C GLU A 29 41.03 -47.42 51.39
N GLY A 30 41.11 -48.40 50.48
CA GLY A 30 40.51 -48.30 49.16
C GLY A 30 38.98 -48.09 49.20
N TYR A 31 38.29 -48.74 50.15
CA TYR A 31 36.87 -48.56 50.39
C TYR A 31 36.53 -47.13 50.84
N GLU A 32 37.28 -46.59 51.80
CA GLU A 32 37.10 -45.20 52.26
C GLU A 32 37.31 -44.18 51.14
N ILE A 33 38.37 -44.35 50.34
CA ILE A 33 38.64 -43.50 49.17
C ILE A 33 37.47 -43.56 48.17
N LYS A 34 36.93 -44.74 47.90
CA LYS A 34 35.82 -44.90 46.96
C LYS A 34 34.54 -44.27 47.49
N ILE A 35 34.24 -44.45 48.77
CA ILE A 35 33.10 -43.83 49.45
C ILE A 35 33.19 -42.31 49.36
N GLU A 36 34.35 -41.73 49.61
CA GLU A 36 34.53 -40.27 49.57
C GLU A 36 34.37 -39.71 48.15
N LYS A 37 34.96 -40.38 47.14
CA LYS A 37 34.73 -40.04 45.73
C LYS A 37 33.24 -40.10 45.35
N LEU A 38 32.51 -41.12 45.81
CA LEU A 38 31.08 -41.25 45.55
C LEU A 38 30.27 -40.15 46.24
N LYS A 39 30.60 -39.78 47.47
CA LYS A 39 29.95 -38.65 48.19
C LYS A 39 30.18 -37.34 47.47
N MET A 40 31.40 -37.04 47.04
CA MET A 40 31.70 -35.84 46.25
C MET A 40 30.94 -35.83 44.92
N GLY A 41 30.91 -36.96 44.21
CA GLY A 41 30.15 -37.12 42.97
C GLY A 41 28.66 -36.90 43.19
N GLN A 42 28.08 -37.47 44.24
CA GLN A 42 26.68 -37.30 44.60
C GLN A 42 26.35 -35.84 44.92
N MET A 43 27.23 -35.14 45.65
CA MET A 43 27.05 -33.73 45.96
C MET A 43 27.04 -32.88 44.68
N LYS A 44 28.00 -33.11 43.77
CA LYS A 44 28.09 -32.40 42.49
C LYS A 44 26.85 -32.64 41.62
N VAL A 45 26.36 -33.89 41.56
CA VAL A 45 25.13 -34.22 40.81
C VAL A 45 23.93 -33.49 41.41
N ARG A 46 23.79 -33.44 42.74
CA ARG A 46 22.70 -32.70 43.40
C ARG A 46 22.75 -31.21 43.09
N THR A 47 23.92 -30.58 43.20
CA THR A 47 24.10 -29.17 42.85
C THR A 47 23.70 -28.88 41.40
N ASN A 48 24.12 -29.73 40.46
CA ASN A 48 23.75 -29.59 39.06
C ASN A 48 22.23 -29.72 38.83
N ILE A 49 21.56 -30.64 39.55
CA ILE A 49 20.11 -30.79 39.48
C ILE A 49 19.42 -29.51 39.98
N ASP A 50 19.85 -28.96 41.11
CA ASP A 50 19.27 -27.74 41.68
C ASP A 50 19.44 -26.54 40.73
N GLU A 51 20.61 -26.40 40.10
CA GLU A 51 20.87 -25.36 39.09
C GLU A 51 19.99 -25.52 37.86
N LEU A 52 19.83 -26.74 37.34
CA LEU A 52 18.97 -27.02 36.20
C LEU A 52 17.49 -26.77 36.53
N GLN A 53 17.05 -27.11 37.74
CA GLN A 53 15.70 -26.80 38.21
C GLN A 53 15.45 -25.29 38.30
N LYS A 54 16.43 -24.53 38.82
CA LYS A 54 16.37 -23.07 38.87
C LYS A 54 16.28 -22.46 37.47
N ARG A 55 17.14 -22.87 36.55
CA ARG A 55 17.10 -22.41 35.15
C ARG A 55 15.77 -22.74 34.46
N LYS A 56 15.22 -23.92 34.73
CA LYS A 56 13.90 -24.32 34.20
C LYS A 56 12.77 -23.42 34.72
N ALA A 57 12.83 -22.99 35.98
CA ALA A 57 11.86 -22.06 36.55
C ALA A 57 12.00 -20.66 35.93
N GLU A 58 13.24 -20.16 35.81
CA GLU A 58 13.53 -18.86 35.18
C GLU A 58 13.06 -18.81 33.72
N MET A 59 13.29 -19.87 32.93
CA MET A 59 12.80 -19.95 31.55
C MET A 59 11.27 -19.90 31.47
N LYS A 60 10.56 -20.58 32.38
CA LYS A 60 9.09 -20.53 32.42
C LYS A 60 8.55 -19.12 32.69
N ASP A 61 9.21 -18.38 33.58
CA ASP A 61 8.82 -17.00 33.89
C ASP A 61 9.08 -16.07 32.70
N VAL A 62 10.21 -16.24 32.01
CA VAL A 62 10.52 -15.50 30.79
C VAL A 62 9.49 -15.79 29.70
N ASP A 63 9.19 -17.06 29.43
CA ASP A 63 8.18 -17.45 28.43
C ASP A 63 6.81 -16.83 28.73
N SER A 64 6.38 -16.87 30.00
CA SER A 64 5.11 -16.27 30.43
C SER A 64 5.09 -14.75 30.20
N ASN A 65 6.17 -14.06 30.56
CA ASN A 65 6.28 -12.61 30.39
C ASN A 65 6.29 -12.22 28.90
N GLU A 66 7.06 -12.91 28.07
CA GLU A 66 7.13 -12.65 26.63
C GLU A 66 5.81 -12.95 25.92
N LEU A 67 5.12 -14.03 26.28
CA LEU A 67 3.77 -14.32 25.79
C LEU A 67 2.79 -13.19 26.16
N SER A 68 2.84 -12.69 27.40
CA SER A 68 1.98 -11.59 27.82
C SER A 68 2.25 -10.29 27.04
N LYS A 69 3.52 -9.97 26.76
CA LYS A 69 3.92 -8.82 25.95
C LYS A 69 3.45 -8.96 24.51
N PHE A 70 3.58 -10.16 23.94
CA PHE A 70 3.12 -10.48 22.60
C PHE A 70 1.60 -10.31 22.49
N GLU A 71 0.83 -10.87 23.42
CA GLU A 71 -0.63 -10.73 23.47
C GLU A 71 -1.06 -9.26 23.59
N ASN A 72 -0.40 -8.48 24.45
CA ASN A 72 -0.68 -7.06 24.62
C ASN A 72 -0.37 -6.26 23.35
N THR A 73 0.74 -6.58 22.69
CA THR A 73 1.11 -5.96 21.40
C THR A 73 0.09 -6.31 20.33
N MET A 74 -0.36 -7.56 20.26
CA MET A 74 -1.38 -7.99 19.30
C MET A 74 -2.73 -7.29 19.56
N LYS A 75 -3.15 -7.14 20.82
CA LYS A 75 -4.35 -6.36 21.18
C LYS A 75 -4.23 -4.91 20.72
N ARG A 76 -3.07 -4.28 20.95
CA ARG A 76 -2.80 -2.90 20.51
C ARG A 76 -2.87 -2.75 18.99
N ILE A 77 -2.27 -3.67 18.24
CA ILE A 77 -2.32 -3.68 16.77
C ILE A 77 -3.77 -3.83 16.28
N LYS A 78 -4.56 -4.72 16.88
CA LYS A 78 -5.98 -4.90 16.52
C LYS A 78 -6.77 -3.61 16.74
N ILE A 79 -6.58 -2.91 17.86
CA ILE A 79 -7.25 -1.64 18.14
C ILE A 79 -6.83 -0.58 17.11
N GLN A 80 -5.54 -0.46 16.81
CA GLN A 80 -5.04 0.50 15.83
C GLN A 80 -5.61 0.26 14.43
N ASN A 81 -5.71 -1.00 14.00
CA ASN A 81 -6.31 -1.34 12.70
C ASN A 81 -7.78 -0.94 12.62
N VAL A 82 -8.56 -1.12 13.71
CA VAL A 82 -9.96 -0.67 13.74
C VAL A 82 -10.06 0.85 13.65
N LEU A 83 -9.19 1.58 14.35
CA LEU A 83 -9.17 3.05 14.29
C LEU A 83 -8.78 3.58 12.91
N LEU A 84 -7.72 3.03 12.32
CA LEU A 84 -7.27 3.41 10.97
C LEU A 84 -8.33 3.12 9.92
N LYS A 85 -9.00 1.97 10.01
CA LYS A 85 -10.10 1.64 9.11
C LYS A 85 -11.23 2.67 9.22
N LYS A 86 -11.63 3.03 10.44
CA LYS A 86 -12.66 4.05 10.66
C LYS A 86 -12.26 5.41 10.08
N GLU A 87 -11.01 5.82 10.25
CA GLU A 87 -10.50 7.10 9.72
C GLU A 87 -10.50 7.12 8.19
N VAL A 88 -10.07 6.01 7.56
CA VAL A 88 -10.13 5.83 6.09
C VAL A 88 -11.58 5.87 5.60
N ASP A 89 -12.49 5.16 6.26
CA ASP A 89 -13.91 5.13 5.89
C ASP A 89 -14.53 6.54 5.97
N GLN A 90 -14.25 7.29 7.05
CA GLN A 90 -14.71 8.67 7.22
C GLN A 90 -14.17 9.62 6.15
N HIS A 91 -12.89 9.51 5.82
CA HIS A 91 -12.29 10.33 4.76
C HIS A 91 -12.86 10.00 3.38
N THR A 92 -13.11 8.71 3.12
CA THR A 92 -13.69 8.25 1.86
C THR A 92 -15.11 8.81 1.69
N GLU A 93 -15.96 8.70 2.71
CA GLU A 93 -17.33 9.24 2.70
C GLU A 93 -17.34 10.76 2.49
N LYS A 94 -16.40 11.48 3.14
CA LYS A 94 -16.27 12.92 2.94
C LYS A 94 -15.88 13.28 1.50
N LEU A 95 -14.96 12.54 0.88
CA LEU A 95 -14.57 12.78 -0.51
C LEU A 95 -15.70 12.44 -1.48
N GLU A 96 -16.43 11.35 -1.26
CA GLU A 96 -17.57 10.95 -2.07
C GLU A 96 -18.69 12.00 -2.04
N THR A 97 -18.98 12.55 -0.85
CA THR A 97 -19.98 13.62 -0.70
C THR A 97 -19.53 14.92 -1.38
N GLU A 98 -18.26 15.32 -1.25
CA GLU A 98 -17.72 16.50 -1.94
C GLU A 98 -17.74 16.34 -3.47
N LEU A 99 -17.40 15.15 -3.98
CA LEU A 99 -17.45 14.85 -5.41
C LEU A 99 -18.87 14.85 -5.95
N THR A 100 -19.81 14.23 -5.22
CA THR A 100 -21.23 14.22 -5.57
C THR A 100 -21.77 15.65 -5.68
N LYS A 101 -21.48 16.50 -4.69
CA LYS A 101 -21.92 17.90 -4.71
C LYS A 101 -21.37 18.66 -5.91
N LYS A 102 -20.08 18.50 -6.21
CA LYS A 102 -19.47 19.14 -7.40
C LYS A 102 -20.09 18.65 -8.70
N TRP A 103 -20.42 17.36 -8.78
CA TRP A 103 -21.09 16.79 -9.93
C TRP A 103 -22.50 17.37 -10.11
N GLU A 104 -23.28 17.49 -9.04
CA GLU A 104 -24.59 18.13 -9.04
C GLU A 104 -24.53 19.60 -9.48
N GLU A 105 -23.55 20.37 -8.99
CA GLU A 105 -23.33 21.75 -9.41
C GLU A 105 -23.05 21.84 -10.92
N ILE A 106 -22.11 21.02 -11.43
CA ILE A 106 -21.78 20.97 -12.86
C ILE A 106 -23.01 20.57 -13.68
N HIS A 107 -23.77 19.58 -13.22
CA HIS A 107 -24.96 19.10 -13.89
C HIS A 107 -26.02 20.21 -14.00
N MET A 108 -26.30 20.91 -12.90
CA MET A 108 -27.23 22.04 -12.87
C MET A 108 -26.84 23.15 -13.86
N TYR A 109 -25.57 23.55 -13.90
CA TYR A 109 -25.12 24.57 -14.87
C TYR A 109 -25.24 24.10 -16.31
N THR A 110 -25.00 22.81 -16.57
CA THR A 110 -25.13 22.20 -17.90
C THR A 110 -26.59 22.19 -18.35
N GLU A 111 -27.52 21.78 -17.47
CA GLU A 111 -28.96 21.79 -17.77
C GLU A 111 -29.47 23.22 -18.02
N LYS A 112 -29.02 24.19 -17.22
CA LYS A 112 -29.35 25.59 -17.44
C LYS A 112 -28.86 26.09 -18.80
N GLY A 113 -27.60 25.81 -19.15
CA GLY A 113 -27.07 26.16 -20.47
C GLY A 113 -27.83 25.49 -21.62
N GLN A 114 -28.25 24.24 -21.44
CA GLN A 114 -29.03 23.51 -22.43
C GLN A 114 -30.43 24.10 -22.62
N THR A 115 -31.10 24.49 -21.54
CA THR A 115 -32.42 25.14 -21.61
C THR A 115 -32.35 26.51 -22.30
N GLU A 116 -31.34 27.33 -21.98
CA GLU A 116 -31.11 28.61 -22.65
C GLU A 116 -30.80 28.43 -24.15
N ALA A 117 -29.95 27.46 -24.50
CA ALA A 117 -29.65 27.14 -25.89
C ALA A 117 -30.90 26.69 -26.68
N ASN A 118 -31.73 25.83 -26.08
CA ASN A 118 -32.97 25.36 -26.71
C ASN A 118 -33.97 26.52 -26.94
N LEU A 119 -34.06 27.48 -26.00
CA LEU A 119 -34.90 28.67 -26.19
C LEU A 119 -34.41 29.53 -27.37
N LEU A 120 -33.10 29.72 -27.50
CA LEU A 120 -32.51 30.45 -28.62
C LEU A 120 -32.74 29.74 -29.96
N ILE A 121 -32.54 28.42 -30.00
CA ILE A 121 -32.82 27.59 -31.17
C ILE A 121 -34.29 27.76 -31.60
N GLY A 122 -35.25 27.61 -30.69
CA GLY A 122 -36.68 27.77 -31.01
C GLY A 122 -37.04 29.17 -31.51
N SER A 123 -36.39 30.23 -30.99
CA SER A 123 -36.56 31.59 -31.50
C SER A 123 -36.01 31.75 -32.92
N LEU A 124 -34.84 31.18 -33.20
CA LEU A 124 -34.22 31.21 -34.52
C LEU A 124 -35.04 30.40 -35.54
N GLU A 125 -35.52 29.22 -35.17
CA GLU A 125 -36.41 28.41 -36.01
C GLU A 125 -37.69 29.17 -36.37
N SER A 126 -38.31 29.87 -35.42
CA SER A 126 -39.47 30.72 -35.68
C SER A 126 -39.17 31.87 -36.65
N LYS A 127 -38.00 32.51 -36.52
CA LYS A 127 -37.57 33.56 -37.46
C LYS A 127 -37.31 32.98 -38.86
N ASN A 128 -36.69 31.80 -38.92
CA ASN A 128 -36.39 31.14 -40.19
C ASN A 128 -37.67 30.77 -40.95
N LEU A 129 -38.70 30.30 -40.26
CA LEU A 129 -40.03 30.05 -40.85
C LEU A 129 -40.64 31.32 -41.49
N LYS A 130 -40.50 32.48 -40.84
CA LYS A 130 -40.98 33.76 -41.41
C LYS A 130 -40.22 34.15 -42.67
N VAL A 131 -38.91 33.90 -42.70
CA VAL A 131 -38.08 34.15 -43.89
C VAL A 131 -38.50 33.22 -45.03
N ASP A 132 -38.72 31.94 -44.74
CA ASP A 132 -39.21 30.96 -45.72
C ASP A 132 -40.59 31.37 -46.30
N ASP A 133 -41.52 31.82 -45.45
CA ASP A 133 -42.82 32.34 -45.89
C ASP A 133 -42.68 33.55 -46.83
N ILE A 134 -41.75 34.47 -46.52
CA ILE A 134 -41.45 35.63 -47.38
C ILE A 134 -40.90 35.14 -48.72
N ILE A 135 -39.93 34.23 -48.74
CA ILE A 135 -39.33 33.68 -49.97
C ILE A 135 -40.42 33.03 -50.83
N GLN A 136 -41.28 32.19 -50.27
CA GLN A 136 -42.39 31.56 -50.98
C GLN A 136 -43.37 32.59 -51.54
N SER A 137 -43.65 33.67 -50.80
CA SER A 137 -44.51 34.76 -51.26
C SER A 137 -43.88 35.56 -52.42
N MET A 138 -42.55 35.66 -52.46
CA MET A 138 -41.81 36.31 -53.55
C MET A 138 -41.80 35.46 -54.82
N ASP A 139 -41.61 34.14 -54.69
CA ASP A 139 -41.71 33.21 -55.81
C ASP A 139 -43.14 33.15 -56.38
N ALA A 140 -44.17 33.30 -55.52
CA ALA A 140 -45.56 33.44 -55.95
C ALA A 140 -45.85 34.79 -56.62
N LYS A 141 -45.12 35.86 -56.27
CA LYS A 141 -45.23 37.22 -56.84
C LYS A 141 -44.33 37.45 -58.06
N LYS A 142 -44.25 36.46 -58.95
CA LYS A 142 -43.65 36.62 -60.28
C LYS A 142 -44.45 37.55 -61.22
N PHE A 143 -45.33 38.41 -60.71
CA PHE A 143 -46.04 39.43 -61.49
C PHE A 143 -46.16 40.77 -60.72
N PHE A 144 -45.30 41.71 -61.12
CA PHE A 144 -45.43 43.18 -61.11
C PHE A 144 -45.57 43.99 -59.78
N VAL A 145 -44.59 44.90 -59.59
CA VAL A 145 -44.66 46.29 -59.08
C VAL A 145 -44.97 46.51 -57.58
N ASP A 146 -43.91 46.72 -56.78
CA ASP A 146 -43.58 47.99 -56.08
C ASP A 146 -42.47 47.75 -55.04
N GLY A 147 -41.25 48.19 -55.35
CA GLY A 147 -40.04 47.95 -54.55
C GLY A 147 -39.99 48.67 -53.18
N VAL A 148 -40.96 49.53 -52.87
CA VAL A 148 -40.94 50.37 -51.66
C VAL A 148 -41.51 49.64 -50.43
N GLY A 149 -42.45 48.71 -50.61
CA GLY A 149 -42.97 47.90 -49.51
C GLY A 149 -41.99 46.83 -49.01
N LEU A 150 -41.11 46.35 -49.90
CA LEU A 150 -40.15 45.27 -49.63
C LEU A 150 -39.03 45.72 -48.68
N VAL A 151 -38.50 46.92 -48.89
CA VAL A 151 -37.42 47.48 -48.06
C VAL A 151 -37.87 47.69 -46.61
N LYS A 152 -39.12 48.10 -46.41
CA LYS A 152 -39.68 48.35 -45.07
C LYS A 152 -39.88 47.05 -44.26
N ALA A 153 -40.21 45.95 -44.93
CA ALA A 153 -40.33 44.64 -44.29
C ALA A 153 -38.96 44.01 -43.97
N MET A 154 -37.92 44.32 -44.77
CA MET A 154 -36.55 43.90 -44.50
C MET A 154 -35.95 44.66 -43.31
N ASP A 155 -36.16 45.99 -43.21
CA ASP A 155 -35.69 46.80 -42.07
C ASP A 155 -36.31 46.37 -40.72
N GLU A 156 -37.54 45.87 -40.71
CA GLU A 156 -38.19 45.34 -39.50
C GLU A 156 -37.63 43.97 -39.06
N ALA A 157 -37.10 43.18 -40.01
CA ALA A 157 -36.44 41.90 -39.72
C ALA A 157 -34.96 42.05 -39.32
N ASP A 158 -34.32 43.16 -39.69
CA ASP A 158 -32.88 43.40 -39.55
C ASP A 158 -32.47 44.15 -38.27
N THR A 159 -33.37 44.29 -37.27
CA THR A 159 -32.98 44.84 -35.97
C THR A 159 -32.18 43.80 -35.17
N PRO A 160 -30.85 43.98 -35.00
CA PRO A 160 -30.03 42.99 -34.32
C PRO A 160 -30.11 43.22 -32.81
N PRO A 161 -30.39 42.20 -31.97
CA PRO A 161 -30.12 42.30 -30.55
C PRO A 161 -28.61 42.07 -30.35
N CYS A 162 -27.77 43.00 -30.78
CA CYS A 162 -26.36 43.00 -30.44
C CYS A 162 -26.12 43.90 -29.23
N THR A 163 -26.60 43.48 -28.06
CA THR A 163 -26.05 43.96 -26.79
C THR A 163 -25.12 42.88 -26.26
N LYS A 164 -23.81 43.12 -26.42
CA LYS A 164 -22.70 42.54 -25.65
C LYS A 164 -22.79 41.03 -25.40
N PHE A 165 -22.19 40.26 -26.31
CA PHE A 165 -21.66 38.94 -25.95
C PHE A 165 -20.50 39.16 -24.97
N ASP A 166 -20.80 39.23 -23.68
CA ASP A 166 -19.79 39.01 -22.65
C ASP A 166 -19.38 37.53 -22.77
N SER A 167 -18.24 37.33 -23.44
CA SER A 167 -17.41 36.12 -23.50
C SER A 167 -18.00 34.89 -22.80
N ILE A 168 -18.69 34.03 -23.56
CA ILE A 168 -18.94 32.65 -23.12
C ILE A 168 -17.55 32.04 -22.85
N PRO A 169 -17.26 31.52 -21.64
CA PRO A 169 -16.00 30.84 -21.39
C PRO A 169 -15.95 29.60 -22.28
N ILE A 170 -15.09 29.64 -23.29
CA ILE A 170 -14.79 28.48 -24.14
C ILE A 170 -14.08 27.45 -23.25
N PHE A 171 -14.84 26.52 -22.68
CA PHE A 171 -14.26 25.34 -22.03
C PHE A 171 -13.88 24.34 -23.13
N PHE A 172 -12.60 24.32 -23.50
CA PHE A 172 -12.05 23.29 -24.38
C PHE A 172 -12.11 21.92 -23.66
N PRO A 173 -12.69 20.87 -24.25
CA PRO A 173 -12.72 19.53 -23.66
C PRO A 173 -11.33 18.85 -23.57
N GLY A 174 -10.27 19.49 -24.08
CA GLY A 174 -8.93 18.92 -24.19
C GLY A 174 -7.97 19.22 -23.02
N GLN A 175 -8.37 19.96 -21.99
CA GLN A 175 -7.49 20.32 -20.87
C GLN A 175 -7.57 19.40 -19.63
N ILE A 176 -8.47 18.42 -19.64
CA ILE A 176 -8.61 17.47 -18.51
C ILE A 176 -7.46 16.44 -18.48
N THR A 177 -6.72 16.24 -19.58
CA THR A 177 -5.72 15.16 -19.67
C THR A 177 -4.29 15.55 -19.26
N ALA A 178 -4.01 16.83 -18.98
CA ALA A 178 -2.65 17.28 -18.60
C ALA A 178 -2.56 18.07 -17.30
N TYR A 179 -3.66 18.66 -16.81
CA TYR A 179 -3.71 19.31 -15.51
C TYR A 179 -4.25 18.33 -14.46
N ASN A 180 -3.36 17.56 -13.81
CA ASN A 180 -3.34 17.43 -12.34
C ASN A 180 -2.43 16.34 -11.77
N VAL A 181 -1.66 15.56 -12.55
CA VAL A 181 -0.68 14.66 -11.92
C VAL A 181 0.41 15.45 -11.18
N GLY A 182 0.87 16.58 -11.75
CA GLY A 182 1.82 17.49 -11.09
C GLY A 182 1.21 18.43 -10.04
N SER A 183 -0.11 18.53 -9.95
CA SER A 183 -0.80 19.37 -8.94
C SER A 183 -1.18 18.59 -7.68
N LEU A 184 -1.28 17.25 -7.76
CA LEU A 184 -1.44 16.39 -6.58
C LEU A 184 -0.20 16.42 -5.68
N GLU A 185 1.00 16.61 -6.24
CA GLU A 185 2.23 16.82 -5.44
C GLU A 185 2.24 18.17 -4.69
N LYS A 186 1.51 19.18 -5.19
CA LYS A 186 1.44 20.52 -4.57
C LYS A 186 0.24 20.71 -3.65
N ALA A 187 -0.77 19.84 -3.74
CA ALA A 187 -1.95 19.86 -2.88
C ALA A 187 -1.78 19.05 -1.60
N SER A 188 -0.72 18.24 -1.49
CA SER A 188 -0.50 17.43 -0.31
C SER A 188 0.03 18.26 0.84
N THR A 189 -0.69 18.26 1.96
CA THR A 189 -0.25 18.97 3.16
C THR A 189 1.06 18.39 3.67
N LYS A 190 1.89 19.20 4.34
CA LYS A 190 3.20 18.76 4.89
C LYS A 190 3.06 17.51 5.79
N ASP A 191 1.88 17.28 6.35
CA ASP A 191 1.52 16.15 7.19
C ASP A 191 1.22 14.88 6.38
N GLU A 192 0.57 14.97 5.22
CA GLU A 192 0.35 13.83 4.31
C GLU A 192 1.66 13.30 3.72
N ILE A 193 2.56 14.19 3.31
CA ILE A 193 3.92 13.80 2.86
C ILE A 193 4.69 13.11 4.00
N LYS A 194 4.47 13.52 5.25
CA LYS A 194 5.08 12.90 6.43
C LYS A 194 4.51 11.50 6.71
N ILE A 195 3.21 11.31 6.51
CA ILE A 195 2.52 10.01 6.63
C ILE A 195 3.02 9.04 5.55
N ILE A 196 3.13 9.50 4.30
CA ILE A 196 3.63 8.69 3.17
C ILE A 196 5.09 8.26 3.41
N LYS A 197 5.95 9.18 3.85
CA LYS A 197 7.35 8.85 4.19
C LYS A 197 7.48 7.85 5.33
N LYS A 198 6.59 7.95 6.34
CA LYS A 198 6.55 7.00 7.46
C LYS A 198 6.11 5.61 7.02
N LEU A 199 5.07 5.52 6.18
CA LEU A 199 4.62 4.26 5.57
C LEU A 199 5.69 3.62 4.70
N HIS A 200 6.39 4.41 3.87
CA HIS A 200 7.48 3.92 3.03
C HIS A 200 8.62 3.31 3.85
N THR A 201 9.00 3.96 4.96
CA THR A 201 10.05 3.44 5.85
C THR A 201 9.60 2.12 6.51
N GLN A 202 8.35 2.05 6.97
CA GLN A 202 7.80 0.84 7.59
C GLN A 202 7.69 -0.34 6.61
N ILE A 203 7.33 -0.08 5.34
CA ILE A 203 7.26 -1.10 4.30
C ILE A 203 8.68 -1.57 3.93
N ALA A 204 9.63 -0.64 3.79
CA ALA A 204 11.02 -0.97 3.52
C ALA A 204 11.64 -1.82 4.63
N ASP A 205 11.36 -1.53 5.90
CA ASP A 205 11.84 -2.31 7.04
C ASP A 205 11.26 -3.73 7.05
N VAL A 206 9.96 -3.89 6.76
CA VAL A 206 9.32 -5.21 6.65
C VAL A 206 9.90 -6.01 5.48
N PHE A 207 10.16 -5.35 4.35
CA PHE A 207 10.75 -5.99 3.18
C PHE A 207 12.21 -6.40 3.41
N TYR A 208 13.00 -5.55 4.09
CA TYR A 208 14.38 -5.86 4.46
C TYR A 208 14.45 -6.99 5.49
N MET A 209 13.54 -7.03 6.46
CA MET A 209 13.44 -8.13 7.44
C MET A 209 13.10 -9.46 6.75
N ALA A 210 12.14 -9.46 5.82
CA ALA A 210 11.79 -10.66 5.06
C ALA A 210 12.93 -11.17 4.17
N MET A 211 13.78 -10.28 3.63
CA MET A 211 14.94 -10.63 2.82
C MET A 211 16.15 -11.08 3.66
N ALA A 212 16.31 -10.56 4.88
CA ALA A 212 17.44 -10.86 5.76
C ALA A 212 17.37 -12.26 6.39
N ASP A 213 16.17 -12.83 6.51
CA ASP A 213 15.95 -14.15 7.12
C ASP A 213 16.31 -15.32 6.18
N GLY A 214 16.80 -15.04 4.96
CA GLY A 214 17.33 -16.05 4.04
C GLY A 214 16.31 -17.05 3.49
N SER A 215 15.04 -16.95 3.89
CA SER A 215 13.91 -17.65 3.27
C SER A 215 13.48 -16.91 2.00
N GLY A 216 14.34 -16.89 0.99
CA GLY A 216 14.00 -16.45 -0.36
C GLY A 216 13.09 -17.45 -1.06
N GLU A 217 11.92 -17.73 -0.48
CA GLU A 217 10.83 -18.31 -1.25
C GLU A 217 10.20 -17.19 -2.07
N GLU A 218 10.24 -17.39 -3.39
CA GLU A 218 9.66 -16.53 -4.40
C GLU A 218 8.27 -16.06 -3.98
N LEU A 219 8.13 -14.74 -3.76
CA LEU A 219 6.84 -14.13 -3.53
C LEU A 219 6.10 -14.10 -4.89
N TRP A 220 5.44 -15.21 -5.24
CA TRP A 220 4.56 -15.27 -6.40
C TRP A 220 3.39 -14.31 -6.17
N ILE A 221 3.48 -13.11 -6.74
CA ILE A 221 2.35 -12.19 -6.83
C ILE A 221 1.40 -12.79 -7.87
N THR A 222 0.42 -13.56 -7.40
CA THR A 222 -0.54 -14.28 -8.24
C THR A 222 -1.72 -13.43 -8.70
N ASP A 223 -1.78 -12.16 -8.27
CA ASP A 223 -2.89 -11.26 -8.60
C ASP A 223 -2.42 -10.13 -9.53
N GLN A 224 -2.94 -10.15 -10.76
CA GLN A 224 -2.67 -9.18 -11.82
C GLN A 224 -2.94 -7.74 -11.38
N LYS A 225 -3.88 -7.51 -10.45
CA LYS A 225 -4.17 -6.18 -9.91
C LYS A 225 -3.06 -5.65 -8.99
N GLN A 226 -2.37 -6.53 -8.27
CA GLN A 226 -1.26 -6.13 -7.40
C GLN A 226 0.00 -5.82 -8.22
N LEU A 227 0.18 -6.51 -9.34
CA LEU A 227 1.21 -6.20 -10.34
C LEU A 227 0.97 -4.84 -11.01
N GLU A 228 -0.27 -4.50 -11.36
CA GLU A 228 -0.60 -3.18 -11.89
C GLU A 228 -0.35 -2.07 -10.87
N VAL A 229 -0.75 -2.26 -9.60
CA VAL A 229 -0.51 -1.27 -8.54
C VAL A 229 0.98 -1.10 -8.27
N GLY A 230 1.76 -2.19 -8.23
CA GLY A 230 3.22 -2.14 -8.08
C GLY A 230 3.92 -1.44 -9.26
N PHE A 231 3.45 -1.69 -10.49
CA PHE A 231 3.94 -1.04 -11.70
C PHE A 231 3.67 0.47 -11.70
N TRP A 232 2.44 0.88 -11.37
CA TRP A 232 2.09 2.30 -11.30
C TRP A 232 2.79 3.02 -10.15
N LEU A 233 3.04 2.35 -9.02
CA LEU A 233 3.88 2.90 -7.95
C LEU A 233 5.33 3.08 -8.40
N ALA A 234 5.92 2.08 -9.07
CA ALA A 234 7.29 2.16 -9.56
C ALA A 234 7.48 3.24 -10.64
N VAL A 235 6.49 3.41 -11.51
CA VAL A 235 6.47 4.48 -12.53
C VAL A 235 6.28 5.87 -11.90
N ALA A 236 5.44 5.99 -10.87
CA ALA A 236 5.22 7.25 -10.16
C ALA A 236 6.42 7.69 -9.31
N LEU A 237 7.28 6.74 -8.91
CA LEU A 237 8.38 6.97 -7.97
C LEU A 237 9.78 7.01 -8.63
N CYS A 238 9.88 6.96 -9.96
CA CYS A 238 11.16 7.02 -10.66
C CYS A 238 11.48 8.46 -11.11
N PRO A 239 12.34 9.21 -10.40
CA PRO A 239 12.80 10.48 -10.91
C PRO A 239 13.89 10.22 -11.96
N VAL A 240 13.86 10.97 -13.06
CA VAL A 240 14.92 11.14 -14.07
C VAL A 240 14.64 10.46 -15.43
N GLU A 241 14.50 11.35 -16.42
CA GLU A 241 13.86 11.22 -17.72
C GLU A 241 14.65 10.55 -18.88
N PRO A 242 15.93 10.10 -18.80
CA PRO A 242 16.53 9.39 -19.93
C PRO A 242 16.38 7.86 -19.89
N GLN A 243 16.06 7.22 -18.75
CA GLN A 243 16.08 5.75 -18.65
C GLN A 243 14.76 5.05 -19.01
N LEU A 244 13.66 5.80 -19.18
CA LEU A 244 12.35 5.23 -19.53
C LEU A 244 12.34 4.50 -20.89
N LYS A 245 13.23 4.87 -21.84
CA LYS A 245 13.33 4.19 -23.14
C LYS A 245 13.93 2.79 -23.03
N GLN A 246 14.86 2.54 -22.10
CA GLN A 246 15.43 1.21 -21.91
C GLN A 246 14.50 0.29 -21.10
N CYS A 247 13.76 0.81 -20.12
CA CYS A 247 12.79 0.02 -19.36
C CYS A 247 11.57 -0.42 -20.18
N LYS A 248 11.07 0.43 -21.09
CA LYS A 248 9.97 0.04 -22.00
C LYS A 248 10.32 -1.15 -22.90
N THR A 249 11.60 -1.28 -23.28
CA THR A 249 12.03 -2.32 -24.22
C THR A 249 12.24 -3.67 -23.53
N HIS A 250 12.63 -3.70 -22.26
CA HIS A 250 12.71 -4.94 -21.48
C HIS A 250 11.35 -5.42 -20.95
N ALA A 251 10.40 -4.53 -20.67
CA ALA A 251 9.07 -4.92 -20.16
C ALA A 251 8.16 -5.54 -21.22
N LEU A 252 8.28 -5.14 -22.49
CA LEU A 252 7.53 -5.75 -23.59
C LEU A 252 7.95 -7.19 -23.92
N LEU A 253 9.08 -7.66 -23.39
CA LEU A 253 9.52 -9.06 -23.53
C LEU A 253 8.89 -10.00 -22.49
N TYR A 254 8.27 -9.48 -21.42
CA TYR A 254 7.69 -10.29 -20.35
C TYR A 254 6.16 -10.43 -20.40
N LEU A 255 5.49 -9.68 -21.28
CA LEU A 255 4.02 -9.73 -21.44
C LEU A 255 3.57 -10.60 -22.63
N ASN A 256 4.49 -11.32 -23.28
CA ASN A 256 4.19 -12.30 -24.33
C ASN A 256 4.68 -13.68 -23.90
N PHE A 257 3.98 -14.31 -22.95
CA PHE A 257 3.95 -15.76 -22.82
C PHE A 257 2.56 -16.13 -22.27
N ASP A 258 1.76 -16.69 -23.18
CA ASP A 258 0.44 -17.36 -23.07
C ASP A 258 -0.64 -16.81 -22.11
#